data_AF-A0A2H1EBM1-F1
#
_entry.id   AF-A0A2H1EBM1-F1
#
_cell.length_a   1.000
_cell.length_b   1.000
_cell.length_c   1.000
_cell.angle_alpha   90.00
_cell.angle_beta   90.00
_cell.angle_gamma   90.00
#
_symmetry.space_group_name_H-M   'P 1'
#
loop_
_entity.id
_entity.type
_entity.pdbx_description
1 polymer ?
#
loop_
_entity_poly.entity_id
_entity_poly.type
_entity_poly.pdbx_seq_one_letter_code
_entity_poly.pdbx_strand_id
1 'polypeptide(L)'
;MTIDTNKRYRNFLIKRINRIFSRAIKIKSVELPNEIVEDVQALNVGESFPLNKLILIKGKLETIVDGNRKSIFGNVNGLFKTGETTKASVIAAVFLLLFVALAILESINEKSSQVTILDSSGYMLFYNLMFSIVISGLGTSFRLLHSLISEKIESFRIEYLIEGIFSGFILSEILYINIPEIQTSQIYFGKFLFAFFGGMISGILYSVIERITSSLGILITGSDIQGDQYKEKSKNTEE
;
A
#
# COMPACT_ATOMS: atom_id res chain seq x y z
N MET A 1 12.06 8.55 57.61
CA MET A 1 11.45 7.46 56.82
C MET A 1 11.49 7.87 55.35
N THR A 2 12.68 7.85 54.74
CA THR A 2 12.92 8.22 53.34
C THR A 2 12.59 7.01 52.47
N ILE A 3 11.32 6.91 52.10
CA ILE A 3 10.85 5.86 51.19
C ILE A 3 11.67 5.95 49.89
N ASP A 4 12.24 4.82 49.53
CA ASP A 4 13.05 4.47 48.37
C ASP A 4 12.42 4.89 47.02
N THR A 5 12.42 6.21 46.76
CA THR A 5 11.88 6.83 45.54
C THR A 5 12.56 6.27 44.29
N ASN A 6 13.83 5.89 44.39
CA ASN A 6 14.61 5.34 43.30
C ASN A 6 14.13 3.92 42.91
N LYS A 7 13.84 3.04 43.89
CA LYS A 7 13.27 1.71 43.61
C LYS A 7 11.87 1.77 43.03
N ARG A 8 11.02 2.69 43.51
CA ARG A 8 9.66 2.88 42.96
C ARG A 8 9.71 3.35 41.50
N TYR A 9 10.59 4.31 41.19
CA TYR A 9 10.76 4.82 39.83
C TYR A 9 11.38 3.78 38.89
N ARG A 10 12.35 3.00 39.38
CA ARG A 10 12.96 1.88 38.65
C ARG A 10 11.92 0.82 38.25
N ASN A 11 11.07 0.39 39.19
CA ASN A 11 10.00 -0.57 38.90
C ASN A 11 8.99 -0.03 37.88
N PHE A 12 8.70 1.27 37.93
CA PHE A 12 7.85 1.93 36.93
C PHE A 12 8.48 1.89 35.53
N LEU A 13 9.78 2.18 35.41
CA LEU A 13 10.50 2.12 34.13
C LEU A 13 10.52 0.70 33.56
N ILE A 14 10.84 -0.32 34.36
CA ILE A 14 10.85 -1.73 33.93
C ILE A 14 9.47 -2.14 33.39
N LYS A 15 8.40 -1.83 34.14
CA LYS A 15 7.02 -2.12 33.71
C LYS A 15 6.67 -1.41 32.39
N ARG A 16 7.19 -0.21 32.17
CA ARG A 16 6.94 0.56 30.95
C ARG A 16 7.74 0.02 29.76
N ILE A 17 9.01 -0.33 29.94
CA ILE A 17 9.86 -0.98 28.92
C ILE A 17 9.21 -2.28 28.45
N ASN A 18 8.81 -3.17 29.37
CA ASN A 18 8.14 -4.43 29.03
C ASN A 18 6.81 -4.22 28.29
N ARG A 19 6.07 -3.16 28.63
CA ARG A 19 4.83 -2.82 27.92
C ARG A 19 5.10 -2.33 26.49
N ILE A 20 6.15 -1.56 26.26
CA ILE A 20 6.49 -1.07 24.91
C ILE A 20 7.07 -2.23 24.07
N PHE A 21 7.93 -3.06 24.67
CA PHE A 21 8.52 -4.23 24.02
C PHE A 21 7.47 -5.27 23.58
N SER A 22 6.53 -5.62 24.46
CA SER A 22 5.43 -6.53 24.12
C SER A 22 4.53 -6.00 23.00
N ARG A 23 4.33 -4.68 22.93
CA ARG A 23 3.62 -4.04 21.81
C ARG A 23 4.42 -4.12 20.52
N ALA A 24 5.74 -3.87 20.59
CA ALA A 24 6.62 -3.94 19.44
C ALA A 24 6.64 -5.36 18.83
N ILE A 25 6.77 -6.40 19.66
CA ILE A 25 6.75 -7.81 19.18
C ILE A 25 5.40 -8.18 18.56
N LYS A 26 4.28 -7.71 19.13
CA LYS A 26 2.94 -8.02 18.59
C LYS A 26 2.73 -7.41 17.20
N ILE A 27 3.42 -6.32 16.90
CA ILE A 27 3.47 -5.72 15.57
C ILE A 27 4.60 -6.44 14.81
N LYS A 28 4.27 -7.57 14.15
CA LYS A 28 5.21 -8.46 13.43
C LYS A 28 6.17 -7.78 12.44
N SER A 29 5.98 -6.50 12.13
CA SER A 29 6.78 -5.70 11.22
C SER A 29 7.81 -4.78 11.90
N VAL A 30 7.94 -4.82 13.23
CA VAL A 30 8.96 -4.02 13.96
C VAL A 30 10.22 -4.86 14.16
N GLU A 31 11.23 -4.66 13.31
CA GLU A 31 12.57 -5.20 13.53
C GLU A 31 13.24 -4.46 14.71
N LEU A 32 13.45 -5.18 15.81
CA LEU A 32 14.20 -4.66 16.95
C LEU A 32 15.68 -5.06 16.81
N PRO A 33 16.62 -4.15 17.06
CA PRO A 33 18.04 -4.48 17.18
C PRO A 33 18.27 -5.56 18.24
N ASN A 34 19.13 -6.53 17.93
CA ASN A 34 19.47 -7.64 18.85
C ASN A 34 19.93 -7.13 20.23
N GLU A 35 20.68 -6.02 20.26
CA GLU A 35 21.13 -5.35 21.49
C GLU A 35 19.96 -5.00 22.44
N ILE A 36 18.83 -4.52 21.88
CA ILE A 36 17.65 -4.13 22.66
C ILE A 36 16.87 -5.37 23.14
N VAL A 37 16.83 -6.42 22.32
CA VAL A 37 16.19 -7.68 22.67
C VAL A 37 16.92 -8.34 23.84
N GLU A 38 18.26 -8.39 23.78
CA GLU A 38 19.11 -8.92 24.84
C GLU A 38 18.98 -8.09 26.14
N ASP A 39 19.04 -6.76 26.06
CA ASP A 39 18.89 -5.88 27.22
C ASP A 39 17.52 -6.04 27.91
N VAL A 40 16.44 -6.21 27.14
CA VAL A 40 15.09 -6.43 27.71
C VAL A 40 14.91 -7.84 28.26
N GLN A 41 15.56 -8.85 27.66
CA GLN A 41 15.57 -10.21 28.20
C GLN A 41 16.35 -10.27 29.53
N ALA A 42 17.53 -9.67 29.59
CA ALA A 42 18.32 -9.53 30.81
C ALA A 42 17.55 -8.82 31.95
N LEU A 43 16.79 -7.78 31.61
CA LEU A 43 15.87 -7.10 32.54
C LEU A 43 14.76 -8.02 33.08
N ASN A 44 14.26 -8.97 32.29
CA ASN A 44 13.23 -9.91 32.69
C ASN A 44 13.75 -11.09 33.51
N VAL A 45 15.03 -11.44 33.34
CA VAL A 45 15.74 -12.44 34.15
C VAL A 45 16.15 -11.88 35.52
N GLY A 46 15.98 -10.58 35.75
CA GLY A 46 16.18 -9.93 37.05
C GLY A 46 17.54 -9.27 37.22
N GLU A 47 18.30 -9.09 36.13
CA GLU A 47 19.57 -8.37 36.20
C GLU A 47 19.38 -6.91 36.63
N SER A 48 20.34 -6.41 37.42
CA SER A 48 20.27 -5.05 37.92
C SER A 48 20.85 -4.06 36.93
N PHE A 49 19.97 -3.31 36.27
CA PHE A 49 20.37 -2.20 35.40
C PHE A 49 20.45 -0.89 36.17
N PRO A 50 21.48 -0.06 35.93
CA PRO A 50 21.52 1.30 36.43
C PRO A 50 20.44 2.17 35.75
N LEU A 51 19.98 3.19 36.46
CA LEU A 51 18.81 3.99 36.05
C LEU A 51 19.00 4.70 34.70
N ASN A 52 20.22 5.13 34.39
CA ASN A 52 20.59 5.72 33.11
C ASN A 52 20.41 4.74 31.93
N LYS A 53 20.80 3.46 32.11
CA LYS A 53 20.65 2.43 31.07
C LYS A 53 19.16 2.11 30.84
N LEU A 54 18.34 2.09 31.89
CA LEU A 54 16.88 1.94 31.76
C LEU A 54 16.21 3.08 30.97
N ILE A 55 16.63 4.33 31.21
CA ILE A 55 16.11 5.49 30.46
C ILE A 55 16.53 5.41 28.99
N LEU A 56 17.77 4.99 28.70
CA LEU A 56 18.28 4.81 27.35
C LEU A 56 17.51 3.72 26.58
N ILE A 57 17.32 2.54 27.19
CA ILE A 57 16.55 1.43 26.61
C ILE A 57 15.13 1.88 26.30
N LYS A 58 14.48 2.58 27.24
CA LYS A 58 13.15 3.15 27.03
C LYS A 58 13.13 4.11 25.83
N GLY A 59 14.09 5.04 25.75
CA GLY A 59 14.16 6.03 24.67
C GLY A 59 14.41 5.40 23.30
N LYS A 60 15.33 4.42 23.21
CA LYS A 60 15.56 3.64 21.99
C LYS A 60 14.31 2.86 21.57
N LEU A 61 13.60 2.22 22.51
CA LEU A 61 12.34 1.52 22.19
C LEU A 61 11.25 2.48 21.71
N GLU A 62 11.05 3.61 22.38
CA GLU A 62 10.02 4.58 22.00
C GLU A 62 10.28 5.15 20.59
N THR A 63 11.54 5.49 20.29
CA THR A 63 11.91 5.99 18.95
C THR A 63 11.72 4.96 17.84
N ILE A 64 12.10 3.69 18.06
CA ILE A 64 11.89 2.62 17.07
C ILE A 64 10.41 2.35 16.84
N VAL A 65 9.63 2.26 17.92
CA VAL A 65 8.18 2.01 17.83
C VAL A 65 7.46 3.18 17.18
N ASP A 66 7.80 4.42 17.52
CA ASP A 66 7.19 5.60 16.90
C ASP A 66 7.61 5.78 15.43
N GLY A 67 8.85 5.45 15.08
CA GLY A 67 9.33 5.44 13.70
C GLY A 67 8.56 4.44 12.83
N ASN A 68 8.41 3.20 13.30
CA ASN A 68 7.64 2.18 12.59
C ASN A 68 6.13 2.43 12.62
N ARG A 69 5.61 3.07 13.66
CA ARG A 69 4.19 3.46 13.67
C ARG A 69 3.89 4.53 12.63
N LYS A 70 4.79 5.48 12.41
CA LYS A 70 4.68 6.49 11.34
C LYS A 70 4.78 5.87 9.95
N SER A 71 5.63 4.85 9.76
CA SER A 71 5.73 4.14 8.48
C SER A 71 4.48 3.32 8.16
N ILE A 72 3.84 2.71 9.17
CA ILE A 72 2.65 1.86 8.99
C ILE A 72 1.37 2.68 8.85
N PHE A 73 1.19 3.73 9.66
CA PHE A 73 -0.08 4.47 9.68
C PHE A 73 -0.06 5.78 8.90
N GLY A 74 1.10 6.18 8.36
CA GLY A 74 1.26 7.48 7.74
C GLY A 74 1.01 8.61 8.75
N ASN A 75 1.55 9.79 8.47
CA ASN A 75 1.11 10.96 9.23
C ASN A 75 -0.27 11.36 8.70
N VAL A 76 -1.36 11.07 9.41
CA VAL A 76 -2.71 11.50 9.00
C VAL A 76 -2.83 13.03 8.89
N ASN A 77 -1.99 13.78 9.60
CA ASN A 77 -1.87 15.23 9.44
C ASN A 77 -1.13 15.63 8.14
N GLY A 78 -0.63 14.66 7.37
CA GLY A 78 0.03 14.83 6.07
C GLY A 78 -0.92 14.80 4.88
N LEU A 79 -2.19 14.43 5.08
CA LEU A 79 -3.18 14.32 3.98
C LEU A 79 -3.34 15.64 3.19
N PHE A 80 -3.14 16.78 3.86
CA PHE A 80 -3.23 18.13 3.27
C PHE A 80 -1.93 18.95 3.41
N LYS A 81 -0.78 18.30 3.63
CA LYS A 81 0.48 19.04 3.83
C LYS A 81 1.05 19.66 2.56
N THR A 82 0.85 19.01 1.41
CA THR A 82 1.43 19.44 0.13
C THR A 82 0.36 19.65 -0.93
N GLY A 83 0.68 20.46 -1.94
CA GLY A 83 -0.21 20.65 -3.09
C GLY A 83 -0.49 19.32 -3.81
N GLU A 84 0.49 18.42 -3.84
CA GLU A 84 0.39 17.11 -4.50
C GLU A 84 -0.52 16.13 -3.74
N THR A 85 -0.45 16.05 -2.40
CA THR A 85 -1.38 15.22 -1.63
C THR A 85 -2.81 15.72 -1.76
N THR A 86 -2.99 17.04 -1.85
CA THR A 86 -4.30 17.66 -2.05
C THR A 86 -4.89 17.29 -3.41
N LYS A 87 -4.11 17.37 -4.49
CA LYS A 87 -4.53 16.91 -5.83
C LYS A 87 -4.97 15.45 -5.83
N ALA A 88 -4.14 14.56 -5.26
CA ALA A 88 -4.45 13.14 -5.18
C ALA A 88 -5.70 12.88 -4.32
N SER A 89 -5.89 13.62 -3.23
CA SER A 89 -7.08 13.52 -2.38
C SER A 89 -8.36 13.98 -3.10
N VAL A 90 -8.30 15.06 -3.88
CA VAL A 90 -9.44 15.51 -4.70
C VAL A 90 -9.80 14.46 -5.75
N ILE A 91 -8.81 13.89 -6.45
CA ILE A 91 -9.04 12.84 -7.44
C ILE A 91 -9.67 11.60 -6.78
N ALA A 92 -9.16 11.18 -5.63
CA ALA A 92 -9.75 10.08 -4.86
C ALA A 92 -11.21 10.36 -4.48
N ALA A 93 -11.53 11.59 -4.06
CA ALA A 93 -12.90 12.00 -3.73
C ALA A 93 -13.82 11.99 -4.95
N VAL A 94 -13.33 12.43 -6.12
CA VAL A 94 -14.08 12.37 -7.39
C VAL A 94 -14.39 10.93 -7.77
N PHE A 95 -13.41 10.03 -7.75
CA PHE A 95 -13.64 8.61 -8.03
C PHE A 95 -14.59 7.96 -7.03
N LEU A 96 -14.51 8.33 -5.75
CA LEU A 96 -15.43 7.85 -4.73
C LEU A 96 -16.87 8.31 -5.02
N LEU A 97 -17.06 9.58 -5.37
CA LEU A 97 -18.38 10.11 -5.69
C LEU A 97 -18.96 9.44 -6.94
N LEU A 98 -18.15 9.29 -8.00
CA LEU A 98 -18.54 8.56 -9.21
C LEU A 98 -18.88 7.11 -8.91
N PHE A 99 -18.15 6.45 -8.03
CA PHE A 99 -18.42 5.08 -7.61
C PHE A 99 -19.79 4.98 -6.95
N VAL A 100 -20.08 5.85 -5.98
CA VAL A 100 -21.38 5.88 -5.30
C VAL A 100 -22.50 6.19 -6.30
N ALA A 101 -22.31 7.16 -7.18
CA ALA A 101 -23.31 7.54 -8.18
C ALA A 101 -23.64 6.40 -9.14
N LEU A 102 -22.62 5.67 -9.62
CA LEU A 102 -22.82 4.52 -10.50
C LEU A 102 -23.36 3.29 -9.76
N ALA A 103 -22.95 3.07 -8.51
CA ALA A 103 -23.41 1.92 -7.72
C ALA A 103 -24.92 1.98 -7.41
N ILE A 104 -25.52 3.17 -7.39
CA ILE A 104 -26.97 3.35 -7.18
C ILE A 104 -27.77 3.11 -8.49
N LEU A 105 -27.09 3.08 -9.65
CA LEU A 105 -27.76 2.95 -10.94
C LEU A 105 -28.26 1.50 -11.15
N GLU A 106 -29.57 1.32 -11.23
CA GLU A 106 -30.25 0.02 -11.42
C GLU A 106 -29.70 -0.78 -12.62
N SER A 107 -29.27 -0.09 -13.68
CA SER A 107 -28.68 -0.69 -14.87
C SER A 107 -27.41 -1.50 -14.59
N ILE A 108 -26.66 -1.16 -13.54
CA ILE A 108 -25.45 -1.89 -13.12
C ILE A 108 -25.80 -3.10 -12.24
N ASN A 109 -26.87 -2.99 -11.47
CA ASN A 109 -27.23 -3.94 -10.42
C ASN A 109 -27.90 -5.21 -10.94
N GLU A 110 -28.77 -5.12 -11.96
CA GLU A 110 -29.62 -6.28 -12.31
C GLU A 110 -29.07 -7.18 -13.42
N LYS A 111 -28.22 -6.67 -14.32
CA LYS A 111 -27.71 -7.46 -15.46
C LYS A 111 -26.25 -7.19 -15.84
N SER A 112 -25.75 -5.96 -15.71
CA SER A 112 -24.45 -5.59 -16.30
C SER A 112 -23.28 -6.29 -15.62
N SER A 113 -23.38 -6.48 -14.30
CA SER A 113 -22.33 -7.09 -13.48
C SER A 113 -22.06 -8.57 -13.77
N GLN A 114 -22.93 -9.25 -14.53
CA GLN A 114 -22.80 -10.67 -14.86
C GLN A 114 -22.02 -10.92 -16.16
N VAL A 115 -21.87 -9.90 -16.99
CA VAL A 115 -21.34 -10.04 -18.34
C VAL A 115 -19.93 -9.47 -18.37
N THR A 116 -18.99 -10.28 -18.84
CA THR A 116 -17.60 -9.89 -19.12
C THR A 116 -17.59 -8.69 -20.06
N ILE A 117 -16.56 -7.83 -20.03
CA ILE A 117 -16.50 -6.71 -21.00
C ILE A 117 -16.50 -7.28 -22.42
N LEU A 118 -15.83 -8.42 -22.63
CA LEU A 118 -15.79 -9.13 -23.92
C LEU A 118 -17.14 -9.71 -24.36
N ASP A 119 -18.02 -10.05 -23.42
CA ASP A 119 -19.33 -10.66 -23.71
C ASP A 119 -20.45 -9.60 -23.73
N SER A 120 -20.14 -8.36 -23.41
CA SER A 120 -21.09 -7.25 -23.32
C SER A 120 -21.25 -6.55 -24.67
N SER A 121 -22.48 -6.14 -25.00
CA SER A 121 -22.76 -5.34 -26.20
C SER A 121 -23.66 -4.13 -25.90
N GLY A 122 -23.60 -3.11 -26.76
CA GLY A 122 -24.44 -1.91 -26.68
C GLY A 122 -24.21 -1.08 -25.41
N TYR A 123 -25.28 -0.51 -24.85
CA TYR A 123 -25.22 0.35 -23.66
C TYR A 123 -24.68 -0.35 -22.41
N MET A 124 -24.81 -1.68 -22.35
CA MET A 124 -24.36 -2.48 -21.22
C MET A 124 -22.82 -2.55 -21.13
N LEU A 125 -22.14 -2.60 -22.28
CA LEU A 125 -20.69 -2.50 -22.37
C LEU A 125 -20.20 -1.16 -21.80
N PHE A 126 -20.89 -0.07 -22.14
CA PHE A 126 -20.52 1.26 -21.68
C PHE A 126 -20.60 1.38 -20.15
N TYR A 127 -21.69 0.91 -19.54
CA TYR A 127 -21.83 0.92 -18.08
C TYR A 127 -20.78 0.05 -17.39
N ASN A 128 -20.52 -1.16 -17.93
CA ASN A 128 -19.50 -2.05 -17.40
C ASN A 128 -18.10 -1.44 -17.48
N LEU A 129 -17.77 -0.81 -18.61
CA LEU A 129 -16.49 -0.13 -18.80
C LEU A 129 -16.34 1.05 -17.84
N MET A 130 -17.34 1.92 -17.74
CA MET A 130 -17.32 3.08 -16.85
C MET A 130 -17.20 2.66 -15.39
N PHE A 131 -17.95 1.64 -14.98
CA PHE A 131 -17.90 1.14 -13.61
C PHE A 131 -16.53 0.54 -13.28
N SER A 132 -15.94 -0.23 -14.18
CA SER A 132 -14.56 -0.75 -14.04
C SER A 132 -13.52 0.36 -13.96
N ILE A 133 -13.60 1.40 -14.82
CA ILE A 133 -12.71 2.57 -14.78
C ILE A 133 -12.78 3.23 -13.41
N VAL A 134 -13.99 3.43 -12.90
CA VAL A 134 -14.20 4.12 -11.63
C VAL A 134 -13.65 3.32 -10.46
N ILE A 135 -13.88 2.01 -10.41
CA ILE A 135 -13.36 1.15 -9.35
C ILE A 135 -11.84 1.03 -9.40
N SER A 136 -11.26 0.82 -10.59
CA SER A 136 -9.81 0.75 -10.75
C SER A 136 -9.14 2.09 -10.49
N GLY A 137 -9.78 3.19 -10.90
CA GLY A 137 -9.36 4.56 -10.60
C GLY A 137 -9.41 4.85 -9.09
N LEU A 138 -10.42 4.35 -8.38
CA LEU A 138 -10.51 4.46 -6.92
C LEU A 138 -9.35 3.73 -6.22
N GLY A 139 -9.09 2.47 -6.59
CA GLY A 139 -7.96 1.70 -6.06
C GLY A 139 -6.61 2.38 -6.34
N THR A 140 -6.44 2.90 -7.55
CA THR A 140 -5.23 3.63 -7.94
C THR A 140 -5.05 4.93 -7.16
N SER A 141 -6.15 5.65 -6.93
CA SER A 141 -6.12 6.90 -6.15
C SER A 141 -5.72 6.65 -4.70
N PHE A 142 -6.18 5.56 -4.09
CA PHE A 142 -5.73 5.14 -2.76
C PHE A 142 -4.23 4.79 -2.74
N ARG A 143 -3.74 4.07 -3.75
CA ARG A 143 -2.31 3.77 -3.89
C ARG A 143 -1.47 5.04 -3.97
N LEU A 144 -1.88 5.99 -4.81
CA LEU A 144 -1.16 7.25 -5.01
C LEU A 144 -1.18 8.11 -3.75
N LEU A 145 -2.34 8.25 -3.11
CA LEU A 145 -2.46 8.99 -1.87
C LEU A 145 -1.60 8.37 -0.76
N HIS A 146 -1.65 7.05 -0.59
CA HIS A 146 -0.79 6.34 0.35
C HIS A 146 0.70 6.55 0.03
N SER A 147 1.09 6.46 -1.24
CA SER A 147 2.49 6.59 -1.66
C SER A 147 3.02 8.02 -1.46
N LEU A 148 2.19 9.04 -1.65
CA LEU A 148 2.52 10.44 -1.36
C LEU A 148 2.62 10.68 0.16
N ILE A 149 1.70 10.14 0.96
CA ILE A 149 1.71 10.28 2.44
C ILE A 149 2.93 9.56 3.04
N SER A 150 3.31 8.41 2.48
CA SER A 150 4.51 7.67 2.89
C SER A 150 5.80 8.20 2.26
N GLU A 151 5.76 9.31 1.53
CA GLU A 151 6.92 9.93 0.86
C GLU A 151 7.67 8.97 -0.10
N LYS A 152 6.99 7.94 -0.62
CA LYS A 152 7.55 6.99 -1.61
C LYS A 152 7.64 7.58 -3.01
N ILE A 153 6.80 8.55 -3.31
CA ILE A 153 6.79 9.31 -4.57
C ILE A 153 6.79 10.80 -4.25
N GLU A 154 7.55 11.56 -5.01
CA GLU A 154 7.74 13.01 -4.76
C GLU A 154 6.62 13.86 -5.37
N SER A 155 6.02 13.41 -6.46
CA SER A 155 5.00 14.17 -7.20
C SER A 155 3.87 13.28 -7.74
N PHE A 156 2.68 13.87 -7.85
CA PHE A 156 1.57 13.21 -8.51
C PHE A 156 1.77 13.27 -10.02
N ARG A 157 1.64 12.13 -10.69
CA ARG A 157 1.78 11.97 -12.13
C ARG A 157 0.57 11.23 -12.69
N ILE A 158 0.04 11.72 -13.81
CA ILE A 158 -1.19 11.17 -14.41
C ILE A 158 -0.95 9.78 -15.02
N GLU A 159 0.27 9.50 -15.42
CA GLU A 159 0.72 8.23 -15.96
C GLU A 159 0.48 7.11 -14.94
N TYR A 160 0.76 7.36 -13.65
CA TYR A 160 0.51 6.39 -12.59
C TYR A 160 -0.99 6.12 -12.35
N LEU A 161 -1.85 7.08 -12.68
CA LEU A 161 -3.30 6.91 -12.64
C LEU A 161 -3.75 5.99 -13.80
N ILE A 162 -3.25 6.27 -15.01
CA ILE A 162 -3.56 5.50 -16.21
C ILE A 162 -3.07 4.05 -16.07
N GLU A 163 -1.83 3.83 -15.62
CA GLU A 163 -1.27 2.52 -15.35
C GLU A 163 -2.12 1.71 -14.37
N GLY A 164 -2.62 2.37 -13.32
CA GLY A 164 -3.47 1.71 -12.34
C GLY A 164 -4.86 1.34 -12.86
N ILE A 165 -5.45 2.21 -13.68
CA ILE A 165 -6.72 1.89 -14.35
C ILE A 165 -6.53 0.67 -15.28
N PHE A 166 -5.49 0.65 -16.11
CA PHE A 166 -5.20 -0.49 -16.98
C PHE A 166 -4.90 -1.78 -16.20
N SER A 167 -4.12 -1.68 -15.12
CA SER A 167 -3.82 -2.83 -14.26
C SER A 167 -5.09 -3.40 -13.63
N GLY A 168 -6.01 -2.55 -13.17
CA GLY A 168 -7.31 -2.96 -12.68
C GLY A 168 -8.16 -3.66 -13.73
N PHE A 169 -8.19 -3.14 -14.96
CA PHE A 169 -8.85 -3.81 -16.10
C PHE A 169 -8.29 -5.21 -16.35
N ILE A 170 -6.98 -5.30 -16.52
CA ILE A 170 -6.26 -6.55 -16.78
C ILE A 170 -6.61 -7.56 -15.68
N LEU A 171 -6.55 -7.16 -14.41
CA LEU A 171 -6.82 -8.06 -13.29
C LEU A 171 -8.29 -8.50 -13.25
N SER A 172 -9.22 -7.57 -13.49
CA SER A 172 -10.67 -7.83 -13.44
C SER A 172 -11.19 -8.68 -14.59
N GLU A 173 -10.52 -8.66 -15.75
CA GLU A 173 -10.92 -9.44 -16.92
C GLU A 173 -10.11 -10.75 -16.98
N ILE A 174 -8.78 -10.72 -16.89
CA ILE A 174 -7.95 -11.93 -17.12
C ILE A 174 -8.09 -12.95 -15.99
N LEU A 175 -8.08 -12.52 -14.72
CA LEU A 175 -8.18 -13.49 -13.61
C LEU A 175 -9.60 -14.01 -13.43
N TYR A 176 -10.60 -13.19 -13.75
CA TYR A 176 -11.99 -13.58 -13.61
C TYR A 176 -12.43 -14.63 -14.64
N ILE A 177 -11.88 -14.59 -15.86
CA ILE A 177 -12.15 -15.58 -16.91
C ILE A 177 -11.73 -17.02 -16.51
N ASN A 178 -10.77 -17.17 -15.59
CA ASN A 178 -10.15 -18.45 -15.24
C ASN A 178 -10.66 -19.08 -13.94
N ILE A 179 -11.77 -18.62 -13.37
CA ILE A 179 -12.40 -19.27 -12.20
C ILE A 179 -13.66 -20.02 -12.67
N PRO A 180 -13.52 -21.24 -13.21
CA PRO A 180 -14.68 -22.09 -13.49
C PRO A 180 -15.29 -22.53 -12.15
N GLU A 181 -16.62 -22.59 -12.07
CA GLU A 181 -17.41 -23.19 -10.97
C GLU A 181 -17.60 -22.42 -9.66
N ILE A 182 -17.89 -21.12 -9.72
CA ILE A 182 -18.66 -20.51 -8.65
C ILE A 182 -19.84 -19.83 -9.33
N GLN A 183 -21.08 -20.19 -8.98
CA GLN A 183 -22.35 -19.69 -9.59
C GLN A 183 -23.31 -19.14 -8.52
N THR A 184 -22.84 -18.27 -7.62
CA THR A 184 -23.70 -17.54 -6.66
C THR A 184 -23.36 -16.05 -6.62
N SER A 185 -24.27 -15.24 -6.12
CA SER A 185 -24.17 -13.76 -6.03
C SER A 185 -22.91 -13.20 -5.35
N GLN A 186 -22.07 -14.06 -4.77
CA GLN A 186 -20.77 -13.74 -4.18
C GLN A 186 -19.67 -13.47 -5.23
N ILE A 187 -19.86 -13.85 -6.50
CA ILE A 187 -18.89 -13.71 -7.59
C ILE A 187 -18.73 -12.25 -8.06
N TYR A 188 -19.80 -11.47 -8.01
CA TYR A 188 -19.83 -10.09 -8.53
C TYR A 188 -18.96 -9.15 -7.71
N PHE A 189 -18.89 -9.39 -6.40
CA PHE A 189 -17.94 -8.73 -5.52
C PHE A 189 -16.50 -9.05 -5.93
N GLY A 190 -16.23 -10.27 -6.40
CA GLY A 190 -14.91 -10.71 -6.85
C GLY A 190 -14.37 -9.86 -8.00
N LYS A 191 -15.15 -9.64 -9.06
CA LYS A 191 -14.70 -8.85 -10.22
C LYS A 191 -14.37 -7.40 -9.85
N PHE A 192 -15.23 -6.75 -9.06
CA PHE A 192 -14.99 -5.38 -8.58
C PHE A 192 -13.82 -5.32 -7.60
N LEU A 193 -13.68 -6.31 -6.72
CA LEU A 193 -12.50 -6.42 -5.87
C LEU A 193 -11.23 -6.55 -6.70
N PHE A 194 -11.20 -7.39 -7.74
CA PHE A 194 -10.04 -7.52 -8.63
C PHE A 194 -9.75 -6.21 -9.36
N ALA A 195 -10.78 -5.50 -9.85
CA ALA A 195 -10.60 -4.18 -10.46
C ALA A 195 -9.97 -3.17 -9.49
N PHE A 196 -10.44 -3.16 -8.24
CA PHE A 196 -9.95 -2.30 -7.17
C PHE A 196 -8.53 -2.66 -6.75
N PHE A 197 -8.28 -3.95 -6.48
CA PHE A 197 -6.97 -4.46 -6.09
C PHE A 197 -5.96 -4.22 -7.20
N GLY A 198 -6.28 -4.49 -8.47
CA GLY A 198 -5.39 -4.21 -9.60
C GLY A 198 -4.98 -2.73 -9.64
N GLY A 199 -5.92 -1.81 -9.43
CA GLY A 199 -5.58 -0.39 -9.26
C GLY A 199 -4.64 -0.12 -8.08
N MET A 200 -4.85 -0.78 -6.93
CA MET A 200 -3.99 -0.63 -5.76
C MET A 200 -2.58 -1.24 -5.91
N ILE A 201 -2.46 -2.36 -6.61
CA ILE A 201 -1.20 -3.10 -6.77
C ILE A 201 -0.52 -2.83 -8.10
N SER A 202 -0.96 -1.82 -8.86
CA SER A 202 -0.52 -1.61 -10.23
C SER A 202 0.98 -1.43 -10.40
N GLY A 203 1.66 -0.81 -9.43
CA GLY A 203 3.12 -0.70 -9.45
C GLY A 203 3.83 -2.07 -9.39
N ILE A 204 3.26 -3.05 -8.67
CA ILE A 204 3.77 -4.42 -8.63
C ILE A 204 3.43 -5.13 -9.94
N LEU A 205 2.18 -5.01 -10.41
CA LEU A 205 1.75 -5.68 -11.65
C LEU A 205 2.59 -5.21 -12.84
N TYR A 206 2.84 -3.90 -12.94
CA TYR A 206 3.66 -3.33 -14.00
C TYR A 206 5.12 -3.81 -13.90
N SER A 207 5.70 -3.84 -12.69
CA SER A 207 7.05 -4.37 -12.49
C SER A 207 7.17 -5.85 -12.89
N VAL A 208 6.13 -6.66 -12.67
CA VAL A 208 6.12 -8.06 -13.12
C VAL A 208 6.06 -8.14 -14.65
N ILE A 209 5.17 -7.38 -15.29
CA ILE A 209 5.06 -7.34 -16.77
C ILE A 209 6.37 -6.85 -17.39
N GLU A 210 6.99 -5.83 -16.80
CA GLU A 210 8.27 -5.28 -17.23
C GLU A 210 9.39 -6.31 -17.12
N ARG A 211 9.48 -7.03 -16.00
CA ARG A 211 10.47 -8.13 -15.82
C ARG A 211 10.28 -9.25 -16.83
N ILE A 212 9.04 -9.64 -17.11
CA ILE A 212 8.73 -10.66 -18.12
C ILE A 212 9.16 -10.16 -19.49
N THR A 213 8.83 -8.91 -19.83
CA THR A 213 9.14 -8.32 -21.13
C THR A 213 10.65 -8.16 -21.34
N SER A 214 11.40 -7.70 -20.32
CA SER A 214 12.86 -7.61 -20.37
C SER A 214 13.49 -9.01 -20.51
N SER A 215 13.01 -10.01 -19.74
CA SER A 215 13.50 -11.39 -19.84
C SER A 215 13.27 -11.99 -21.23
N LEU A 216 12.09 -11.74 -21.82
CA LEU A 216 11.78 -12.15 -23.19
C LEU A 216 12.63 -11.40 -24.21
N GLY A 217 12.87 -10.11 -24.01
CA GLY A 217 13.73 -9.28 -24.85
C GLY A 217 15.16 -9.79 -24.89
N ILE A 218 15.71 -10.17 -23.74
CA ILE A 218 17.03 -10.79 -23.64
C ILE A 218 17.05 -12.14 -24.38
N LEU A 219 15.99 -12.94 -24.26
CA LEU A 219 15.89 -14.24 -24.92
C LEU A 219 15.81 -14.14 -26.45
N ILE A 220 15.08 -13.13 -26.96
CA ILE A 220 14.81 -12.97 -28.40
C ILE A 220 15.95 -12.21 -29.10
N THR A 221 16.44 -11.14 -28.47
CA THR A 221 17.37 -10.19 -29.09
C THR A 221 18.80 -10.31 -28.57
N GLY A 222 19.03 -11.05 -27.49
CA GLY A 222 20.35 -11.17 -26.84
C GLY A 222 20.80 -9.89 -26.11
N SER A 223 19.98 -8.84 -26.10
CA SER A 223 20.24 -7.55 -25.45
C SER A 223 19.05 -7.12 -24.59
N ASP A 224 19.33 -6.35 -23.54
CA ASP A 224 18.30 -5.80 -22.66
C ASP A 224 17.65 -4.58 -23.33
N ILE A 225 16.46 -4.81 -23.91
CA ILE A 225 15.71 -3.84 -24.74
C ILE A 225 15.51 -2.48 -24.04
N GLN A 226 15.46 -2.45 -22.71
CA GLN A 226 15.25 -1.21 -21.95
C GLN A 226 16.54 -0.51 -21.52
N GLY A 227 17.66 -1.24 -21.39
CA GLY A 227 18.96 -0.65 -21.04
C GLY A 227 19.47 0.31 -22.11
N ASP A 228 19.13 0.06 -23.38
CA ASP A 228 19.52 0.91 -24.51
C ASP A 228 18.64 2.17 -24.64
N GLN A 229 17.32 2.06 -24.36
CA GLN A 229 16.39 3.20 -24.43
C GLN A 229 16.69 4.27 -23.35
N TYR A 230 17.17 3.88 -22.17
CA TYR A 230 17.60 4.85 -21.14
C TYR A 230 18.94 5.52 -21.47
N LYS A 231 19.89 4.81 -22.09
CA LYS A 231 21.17 5.38 -22.53
C LYS A 231 21.01 6.39 -23.66
N GLU A 232 20.09 6.14 -24.59
CA GLU A 232 19.78 7.06 -25.69
C GLU A 232 19.16 8.37 -25.19
N LYS A 233 18.26 8.29 -24.19
CA LYS A 233 17.60 9.46 -23.61
C LYS A 233 18.54 10.36 -22.80
N SER A 234 19.54 9.78 -22.12
CA SER A 234 20.60 10.56 -21.46
C SER A 234 21.55 11.26 -22.44
N LYS A 235 21.76 10.69 -23.64
CA LYS A 235 22.66 11.26 -24.64
C LYS A 235 22.06 12.49 -25.33
N ASN A 236 20.75 12.52 -25.52
CA ASN A 236 20.02 13.65 -26.13
C ASN A 236 19.74 14.81 -25.16
N THR A 237 20.13 14.72 -23.89
CA THR A 237 19.98 15.81 -22.91
C THR A 237 21.30 16.56 -22.67
N GLU A 238 22.41 16.09 -23.25
CA GLU A 238 23.75 16.70 -23.16
C GLU A 238 24.18 17.45 -24.44
N GLU A 239 23.31 17.57 -25.45
CA GLU A 239 23.51 18.43 -26.65
C GLU A 239 22.72 19.74 -26.57
#